data_AF-A0A3C1YN51-F1
#
_entry.id   AF-A0A3C1YN51-F1
#
_cell.length_a   1.000
_cell.length_b   1.000
_cell.length_c   1.000
_cell.angle_alpha   90.00
_cell.angle_beta   90.00
_cell.angle_gamma   90.00
#
_symmetry.space_group_name_H-M   'P 1'
#
loop_
_entity.id
_entity.type
_entity.pdbx_description
1 polymer ?
#
loop_
_entity_poly.entity_id
_entity_poly.type
_entity_poly.pdbx_seq_one_letter_code
_entity_poly.pdbx_strand_id
1 'polypeptide(L)'
;MMYVVEPTIYPSDFGFGQVGFPNVEKELQEKAAEEMRELIATLVPSTVQSYSVVDSGIPFIEITSYAQKKNIDLIIVATHGTTGVEHILFGSTAEKIIRKSPCPVLVVRAEEHDFIDERV
;
A
#
# COMPACT_ATOMS: atom_id res chain seq x y z
N MET A 1 5.93 0.37 -7.44
CA MET A 1 5.45 0.55 -6.04
C MET A 1 4.21 1.43 -6.07
N MET A 2 3.18 1.12 -5.27
CA MET A 2 1.95 1.91 -5.23
C MET A 2 1.72 2.44 -3.82
N TYR A 3 1.38 3.72 -3.71
CA TYR A 3 0.96 4.38 -2.48
C TYR A 3 -0.45 4.95 -2.67
N VAL A 4 -1.30 4.79 -1.66
CA VAL A 4 -2.68 5.29 -1.70
C VAL A 4 -2.86 6.28 -0.57
N VAL A 5 -3.17 7.52 -0.92
CA VAL A 5 -3.53 8.58 0.02
C VAL A 5 -4.97 8.34 0.46
N GLU A 6 -5.18 8.08 1.75
CA GLU A 6 -6.54 8.01 2.30
C GLU A 6 -7.10 9.44 2.44
N PRO A 7 -8.28 9.74 1.85
CA PRO A 7 -8.85 11.07 1.95
C PRO A 7 -9.22 11.38 3.40
N THR A 8 -8.84 12.56 3.88
CA THR A 8 -9.23 13.03 5.22
C THR A 8 -10.71 13.41 5.19
N ILE A 9 -11.58 12.52 5.67
CA ILE A 9 -13.01 12.81 5.83
C ILE A 9 -13.15 13.67 7.10
N TYR A 10 -13.38 14.97 6.94
CA TYR A 10 -13.79 15.81 8.05
C TYR A 10 -15.28 15.55 8.34
N PRO A 11 -15.66 15.19 9.58
CA PRO A 11 -17.06 15.09 9.95
C PRO A 11 -17.72 16.45 9.74
N SER A 12 -18.90 16.44 9.13
CA SER A 12 -19.71 17.58 8.70
C SER A 12 -20.21 18.50 9.82
N ASP A 13 -19.67 18.38 11.04
CA ASP A 13 -20.10 19.11 12.24
C ASP A 13 -19.46 20.50 12.36
N PHE A 14 -18.43 20.80 11.58
CA PHE A 14 -18.00 22.17 11.34
C PHE A 14 -18.81 22.71 10.16
N GLY A 15 -19.71 23.66 10.41
CA GLY A 15 -20.65 24.26 9.45
C GLY A 15 -20.03 25.02 8.25
N PHE A 16 -18.85 24.62 7.80
CA PHE A 16 -18.30 24.93 6.50
C PHE A 16 -18.68 23.78 5.57
N GLY A 17 -19.47 24.08 4.52
CA GLY A 17 -19.80 23.11 3.48
C GLY A 17 -18.55 22.45 2.89
N GLN A 18 -18.75 21.36 2.14
CA GLN A 18 -17.70 20.58 1.46
C GLN A 18 -16.71 21.46 0.68
N VAL A 19 -15.74 22.03 1.36
CA VAL A 19 -14.55 22.62 0.78
C VAL A 19 -13.45 21.69 1.24
N GLY A 20 -13.35 20.54 0.58
CA GLY A 20 -12.04 19.90 0.50
C GLY A 20 -11.11 20.97 -0.06
N PHE A 21 -10.05 21.33 0.65
CA PHE A 21 -9.07 22.26 0.11
C PHE A 21 -8.35 21.52 -1.02
N PRO A 22 -8.70 21.76 -2.31
CA PRO A 22 -8.16 20.93 -3.41
C PRO A 22 -6.63 21.01 -3.48
N ASN A 23 -6.06 22.09 -2.94
CA ASN A 23 -4.62 22.29 -2.84
C ASN A 23 -3.97 21.35 -1.81
N VAL A 24 -4.63 21.04 -0.70
CA VAL A 24 -4.05 20.19 0.37
C VAL A 24 -3.94 18.73 -0.08
N GLU A 25 -4.97 18.19 -0.73
CA GLU A 25 -4.93 16.83 -1.26
C GLU A 25 -3.88 16.70 -2.36
N LYS A 26 -3.82 17.69 -3.26
CA LYS A 26 -2.83 17.73 -4.33
C LYS A 26 -1.40 17.82 -3.78
N GLU A 27 -1.15 18.69 -2.79
CA GLU A 27 0.15 18.81 -2.13
C GLU A 27 0.56 17.48 -1.46
N LEU A 28 -0.39 16.77 -0.84
CA LEU A 28 -0.13 15.48 -0.21
C LEU A 28 0.23 14.41 -1.25
N GLN A 29 -0.47 14.37 -2.39
CA GLN A 29 -0.14 13.48 -3.50
C GLN A 29 1.22 13.81 -4.12
N GLU A 30 1.52 15.09 -4.35
CA GLU A 30 2.81 15.53 -4.90
C GLU A 30 3.96 15.17 -3.97
N LYS A 31 3.80 15.39 -2.66
CA LYS A 31 4.78 15.01 -1.65
C LYS A 31 4.98 13.49 -1.60
N ALA A 32 3.89 12.71 -1.56
CA ALA A 32 3.98 11.25 -1.57
C ALA A 32 4.67 10.73 -2.85
N ALA A 33 4.42 11.38 -3.99
CA ALA A 33 5.06 11.01 -5.25
C ALA A 33 6.56 11.27 -5.23
N GLU A 34 7.01 12.37 -4.62
CA GLU A 34 8.43 12.65 -4.44
C GLU A 34 9.10 11.63 -3.51
N GLU A 35 8.51 11.39 -2.33
CA GLU A 35 9.03 10.40 -1.39
C GLU A 35 9.12 9.00 -2.02
N MET A 36 8.14 8.61 -2.86
CA MET A 36 8.21 7.31 -3.55
C MET A 36 9.28 7.26 -4.63
N ARG A 37 9.56 8.38 -5.31
CA ARG A 37 10.68 8.45 -6.25
C ARG A 37 12.01 8.26 -5.53
N GLU A 38 12.21 8.97 -4.42
CA GLU A 38 13.42 8.85 -3.59
C GLU A 38 13.61 7.43 -3.03
N LEU A 39 12.52 6.82 -2.56
CA LEU A 39 12.54 5.46 -2.03
C LEU A 39 12.92 4.44 -3.10
N ILE A 40 12.33 4.54 -4.30
CA ILE A 40 12.68 3.66 -5.43
C ILE A 40 14.15 3.84 -5.81
N ALA A 41 14.61 5.09 -5.93
CA ALA A 41 16.00 5.39 -6.30
C ALA A 41 17.01 4.83 -5.28
N THR A 42 16.61 4.75 -4.01
CA THR A 42 17.46 4.27 -2.91
C THR A 42 17.45 2.75 -2.78
N LEU A 43 16.28 2.12 -2.88
CA LEU A 43 16.09 0.71 -2.52
C LEU A 43 16.08 -0.25 -3.70
N VAL A 44 15.75 0.23 -4.91
CA VAL A 44 15.59 -0.63 -6.08
C VAL A 44 16.85 -0.56 -6.94
N PRO A 45 17.53 -1.69 -7.21
CA PRO A 45 18.67 -1.71 -8.11
C PRO A 45 18.32 -1.16 -9.49
N SER A 46 19.22 -0.39 -10.09
CA SER A 46 19.03 0.22 -11.42
C SER A 46 18.84 -0.79 -12.55
N THR A 47 19.18 -2.06 -12.31
CA THR A 47 18.93 -3.18 -13.21
C THR A 47 17.46 -3.63 -13.26
N VAL A 48 16.64 -3.19 -12.31
CA VAL A 48 15.21 -3.52 -12.22
C VAL A 48 14.38 -2.32 -12.69
N GLN A 49 13.59 -2.53 -13.74
CA GLN A 49 12.63 -1.51 -14.18
C GLN A 49 11.60 -1.28 -13.07
N SER A 50 11.52 -0.04 -12.60
CA SER A 50 10.62 0.34 -11.51
C SER A 50 9.95 1.68 -11.79
N TYR A 51 8.74 1.81 -11.28
CA TYR A 51 7.98 3.06 -11.31
C TYR A 51 7.08 3.13 -10.06
N SER A 52 6.73 4.35 -9.67
CA SER A 52 5.77 4.61 -8.59
C SER A 52 4.41 5.01 -9.15
N VAL A 53 3.36 4.69 -8.40
CA VAL A 53 1.99 5.16 -8.63
C VAL A 53 1.49 5.72 -7.30
N VAL A 54 0.95 6.93 -7.34
CA VAL A 54 0.27 7.56 -6.20
C VAL A 54 -1.17 7.79 -6.61
N ASP A 55 -2.09 7.27 -5.82
CA ASP A 55 -3.54 7.44 -6.02
C ASP A 55 -4.21 7.90 -4.72
N SER A 56 -5.45 8.37 -4.80
CA SER A 56 -6.27 8.71 -3.62
C SER A 56 -7.47 7.79 -3.52
N GLY A 57 -7.76 7.27 -2.33
CA GLY A 57 -8.96 6.45 -2.13
C GLY A 57 -8.83 5.45 -1.00
N ILE A 58 -9.59 4.35 -1.12
CA ILE A 58 -9.54 3.25 -0.16
C ILE A 58 -8.44 2.26 -0.61
N PRO A 59 -7.37 2.02 0.18
CA PRO A 59 -6.17 1.34 -0.31
C PRO A 59 -6.41 -0.01 -0.97
N PHE A 60 -7.21 -0.89 -0.35
CA PHE A 60 -7.46 -2.21 -0.92
C PHE A 60 -8.25 -2.14 -2.24
N ILE A 61 -9.11 -1.15 -2.42
CA ILE A 61 -9.90 -0.95 -3.65
C ILE A 61 -8.97 -0.48 -4.76
N GLU A 62 -8.17 0.55 -4.49
CA GLU A 62 -7.25 1.11 -5.49
C GLU A 62 -6.20 0.10 -5.92
N ILE A 63 -5.60 -0.63 -4.97
CA ILE A 63 -4.57 -1.63 -5.26
C ILE A 63 -5.14 -2.78 -6.11
N THR A 64 -6.30 -3.33 -5.75
CA THR A 64 -6.90 -4.45 -6.50
C THR A 64 -7.43 -4.02 -7.87
N SER A 65 -7.99 -2.80 -7.97
CA SER A 65 -8.44 -2.21 -9.23
C SER A 65 -7.27 -1.92 -10.17
N TYR A 66 -6.17 -1.38 -9.64
CA TYR A 66 -4.94 -1.16 -10.40
C TYR A 66 -4.36 -2.48 -10.90
N ALA A 67 -4.30 -3.50 -10.04
CA ALA A 67 -3.82 -4.83 -10.40
C ALA A 67 -4.64 -5.44 -11.56
N GLN A 68 -5.97 -5.33 -11.49
CA GLN A 68 -6.85 -5.80 -12.55
C GLN A 68 -6.68 -5.00 -13.86
N LYS A 69 -6.60 -3.67 -13.77
CA LYS A 69 -6.49 -2.77 -14.93
C LYS A 69 -5.15 -2.91 -15.67
N LYS A 70 -4.09 -3.21 -14.92
CA LYS A 70 -2.72 -3.31 -15.46
C LYS A 70 -2.26 -4.76 -15.67
N ASN A 71 -3.13 -5.74 -15.43
CA ASN A 71 -2.82 -7.17 -15.50
C ASN A 71 -1.55 -7.50 -14.70
N ILE A 72 -1.53 -7.10 -13.43
CA ILE A 72 -0.41 -7.39 -12.53
C ILE A 72 -0.42 -8.88 -12.17
N ASP A 73 0.73 -9.54 -12.29
CA ASP A 73 0.86 -10.98 -12.05
C ASP A 73 1.00 -11.36 -10.57
N LEU A 74 1.49 -10.44 -9.73
CA LEU A 74 1.73 -10.66 -8.30
C LEU A 74 1.62 -9.34 -7.52
N ILE A 75 0.87 -9.36 -6.42
CA ILE A 75 0.88 -8.27 -5.44
C ILE A 75 1.75 -8.68 -4.26
N ILE A 76 2.68 -7.82 -3.87
CA ILE A 76 3.51 -8.00 -2.67
C ILE A 76 3.10 -6.95 -1.63
N VAL A 77 2.75 -7.40 -0.43
CA VAL A 77 2.41 -6.51 0.70
C VAL A 77 3.21 -6.88 1.93
N ALA A 78 3.73 -5.88 2.64
CA ALA A 78 4.36 -6.07 3.94
C ALA A 78 3.34 -5.85 5.07
N THR A 79 3.40 -6.67 6.12
CA THR A 79 2.60 -6.50 7.35
C THR A 79 3.51 -6.23 8.54
N HIS A 80 3.12 -5.28 9.40
CA HIS A 80 3.82 -5.02 10.65
C HIS A 80 3.70 -6.23 11.59
N GLY A 81 4.82 -6.72 12.09
CA GLY A 81 4.92 -7.84 13.02
C GLY A 81 4.89 -7.43 14.49
N THR A 82 4.12 -6.41 14.87
CA THR A 82 4.11 -5.95 16.27
C THR A 82 3.51 -7.01 17.19
N THR A 83 4.40 -7.77 17.83
CA THR A 83 4.32 -8.41 19.15
C THR A 83 2.91 -8.64 19.75
N GLY A 84 2.54 -9.92 19.91
CA GLY A 84 1.64 -10.34 21.01
C GLY A 84 0.15 -10.52 20.71
N VAL A 85 -0.30 -10.54 19.45
CA VAL A 85 -1.66 -10.97 19.09
C VAL A 85 -1.59 -12.05 18.02
N GLU A 86 -1.45 -13.31 18.44
CA GLU A 86 -1.39 -14.51 17.59
C GLU A 86 -2.59 -14.67 16.62
N HIS A 87 -3.61 -13.81 16.72
CA HIS A 87 -4.88 -13.93 16.00
C HIS A 87 -5.26 -12.74 15.09
N ILE A 88 -4.43 -11.70 14.94
CA ILE A 88 -4.70 -10.58 14.00
C ILE A 88 -3.49 -10.40 13.06
N LEU A 89 -3.22 -11.43 12.25
CA LEU A 89 -1.96 -11.53 11.48
C LEU A 89 -1.95 -10.73 10.17
N PHE A 90 -3.08 -10.17 9.73
CA PHE A 90 -3.18 -9.35 8.53
C PHE A 90 -3.84 -8.03 8.91
N GLY A 91 -3.14 -6.90 8.76
CA GLY A 91 -3.80 -5.60 8.87
C GLY A 91 -5.04 -5.56 7.98
N SER A 92 -6.07 -4.78 8.35
CA SER A 92 -7.38 -4.81 7.68
C SER A 92 -7.30 -4.57 6.17
N THR A 93 -6.29 -3.84 5.69
CA THR A 93 -5.99 -3.66 4.27
C THR A 93 -5.41 -4.92 3.61
N ALA A 94 -4.41 -5.55 4.22
CA ALA A 94 -3.77 -6.75 3.68
C ALA A 94 -4.78 -7.92 3.57
N GLU A 95 -5.62 -8.12 4.59
CA GLU A 95 -6.69 -9.12 4.55
C GLU A 95 -7.65 -8.89 3.38
N LYS A 96 -8.08 -7.63 3.19
CA LYS A 96 -8.97 -7.27 2.08
C LYS A 96 -8.31 -7.46 0.72
N ILE A 97 -7.02 -7.14 0.58
CA ILE A 97 -6.25 -7.39 -0.64
C ILE A 97 -6.19 -8.90 -0.93
N ILE A 98 -5.82 -9.73 0.05
CA ILE A 98 -5.76 -11.20 -0.10
C ILE A 98 -7.10 -11.75 -0.57
N ARG A 99 -8.20 -11.28 0.02
CA ARG A 99 -9.55 -11.78 -0.29
C ARG A 99 -10.12 -11.29 -1.62
N LYS A 100 -9.61 -10.18 -2.17
CA LYS A 100 -10.21 -9.49 -3.32
C LYS A 100 -9.27 -9.34 -4.52
N SER A 101 -8.00 -9.74 -4.38
CA SER A 101 -7.01 -9.62 -5.44
C SER A 101 -7.37 -10.46 -6.67
N PRO A 102 -7.18 -9.93 -7.89
CA PRO A 102 -7.34 -10.70 -9.13
C PRO A 102 -6.16 -11.66 -9.40
N CYS A 103 -5.07 -11.55 -8.63
CA CYS A 103 -3.84 -12.32 -8.80
C CYS A 103 -3.26 -12.78 -7.45
N PRO A 104 -2.26 -13.69 -7.43
CA PRO A 104 -1.58 -14.11 -6.22
C PRO A 104 -1.09 -12.93 -5.37
N VAL A 105 -1.10 -13.12 -4.05
CA VAL A 105 -0.64 -12.14 -3.07
C VAL A 105 0.45 -12.76 -2.21
N LEU A 106 1.65 -12.16 -2.24
CA LEU A 106 2.75 -12.51 -1.34
C LEU A 106 2.75 -11.56 -0.15
N VAL A 107 2.61 -12.13 1.05
CA VAL A 107 2.66 -11.39 2.30
C VAL A 107 4.03 -11.56 2.93
N VAL A 108 4.74 -10.45 3.10
CA VAL A 108 6.06 -10.41 3.74
C VAL A 108 5.90 -9.94 5.19
N ARG A 109 6.39 -10.73 6.15
CA ARG A 109 6.46 -10.33 7.56
C ARG A 109 7.80 -9.66 7.80
N ALA A 110 7.80 -8.61 8.62
CA ALA A 110 9.03 -7.87 8.94
C ALA A 110 9.97 -8.60 9.91
N GLU A 111 9.50 -9.64 10.61
CA GLU A 111 10.35 -10.48 11.47
C GLU A 111 10.87 -11.69 10.69
N GLU A 112 12.19 -11.87 10.70
CA GLU A 112 12.89 -13.01 10.13
C GLU A 112 12.43 -14.31 10.82
N HIS A 113 11.71 -15.14 10.08
CA HIS A 113 11.74 -16.57 10.31
C HIS A 113 12.47 -17.17 9.11
N ASP A 114 13.62 -17.80 9.36
CA ASP A 114 14.34 -18.56 8.34
C ASP A 114 13.38 -19.59 7.73
N PHE A 115 13.09 -19.45 6.43
CA PHE A 115 12.20 -20.35 5.70
C PHE A 115 12.85 -21.69 5.32
N ILE A 116 14.09 -21.95 5.76
CA ILE A 116 14.86 -23.15 5.43
C ILE A 116 15.27 -23.86 6.72
N ASP A 117 14.60 -24.98 7.03
CA ASP A 117 15.15 -26.00 7.94
C ASP A 117 16.17 -26.80 7.10
N GLU A 118 17.47 -26.70 7.42
CA GLU A 118 18.55 -27.47 6.78
C GLU A 118 18.50 -28.97 7.12
N ARG A 119 17.31 -29.58 7.12
CA ARG A 119 17.12 -31.02 7.31
C ARG A 119 16.56 -31.66 6.05
N VAL A 120 17.45 -31.89 5.09
CA VAL A 120 17.37 -33.02 4.14
C VAL A 120 18.76 -33.64 4.02
#